data_AF-A0A9N7LNG8-F1
#
_entry.id   AF-A0A9N7LNG8-F1
#
_cell.length_a   1.000
_cell.length_b   1.000
_cell.length_c   1.000
_cell.angle_alpha   90.00
_cell.angle_beta   90.00
_cell.angle_gamma   90.00
#
_symmetry.space_group_name_H-M   'P 1'
#
loop_
_entity.id
_entity.type
_entity.pdbx_description
1 polymer ?
#
loop_
_entity_poly.entity_id
_entity_poly.type
_entity_poly.pdbx_seq_one_letter_code
_entity_poly.pdbx_strand_id
1 'polypeptide(L)'
;MSQATGNEVPGVLVALDWQTLTCQSDAGCTNRATHVVHTHALDHCNRPNLDPFGNVIDILCGDCLGRARAAALVRVNRLGRSSGAYCLTCGAPLSDPGDIIRDVRRCGFNDQPGV
;
A
#
# COMPACT_ATOMS: atom_id res chain seq x y z
N MET A 1 9.14 -19.94 18.04
CA MET A 1 8.93 -19.64 16.62
C MET A 1 7.78 -18.65 16.53
N SER A 2 8.09 -17.36 16.41
CA SER A 2 7.10 -16.29 16.45
C SER A 2 6.42 -16.18 15.09
N GLN A 3 5.13 -16.49 15.04
CA GLN A 3 4.29 -16.14 13.90
C GLN A 3 4.13 -14.63 13.93
N ALA A 4 4.92 -13.92 13.12
CA ALA A 4 4.57 -12.56 12.73
C ALA A 4 3.44 -12.70 11.72
N THR A 5 2.20 -12.53 12.16
CA THR A 5 1.06 -12.37 11.27
C THR A 5 1.30 -11.11 10.45
N GLY A 6 1.73 -11.28 9.20
CA GLY A 6 2.11 -10.21 8.27
C GLY A 6 0.94 -9.33 7.79
N ASN A 7 -0.04 -9.08 8.66
CA ASN A 7 -1.30 -8.40 8.37
C ASN A 7 -1.77 -7.50 9.53
N GLU A 8 -1.00 -7.39 10.62
CA GLU A 8 -1.33 -6.45 11.69
C GLU A 8 -0.89 -5.05 11.29
N VAL A 9 -1.86 -4.12 11.30
CA VAL A 9 -1.60 -2.68 11.19
C VAL A 9 -0.65 -2.32 12.34
N PRO A 10 0.57 -1.81 12.06
CA PRO A 10 1.49 -1.40 13.11
C PRO A 10 0.79 -0.51 14.13
N GLY A 11 0.99 -0.74 15.44
CA GLY A 11 0.25 0.00 16.49
C GLY A 11 0.35 1.52 16.39
N VAL A 12 1.40 2.04 15.74
CA VAL A 12 1.55 3.46 15.40
C VAL A 12 0.46 3.98 14.45
N LEU A 13 0.00 3.18 13.48
CA LEU A 13 -1.07 3.55 12.55
C LEU A 13 -2.45 3.51 13.21
N VAL A 14 -2.64 2.63 14.20
CA VAL A 14 -3.86 2.59 15.02
C VAL A 14 -3.98 3.85 15.89
N ALA A 15 -2.86 4.35 16.39
CA ALA A 15 -2.80 5.52 17.26
C ALA A 15 -2.98 6.87 16.53
N LEU A 16 -3.07 6.88 15.20
CA LEU A 16 -3.30 8.10 14.44
C LEU A 16 -4.72 8.63 14.65
N ASP A 17 -4.86 9.96 14.68
CA ASP A 17 -6.17 10.60 14.64
C ASP A 17 -6.73 10.59 13.22
N TRP A 18 -7.41 9.50 12.88
CA TRP A 18 -8.05 9.30 11.58
C TRP A 18 -9.18 10.30 11.27
N GLN A 19 -9.64 11.10 12.23
CA GLN A 19 -10.66 12.14 11.98
C GLN A 19 -10.04 13.38 11.32
N THR A 20 -8.80 13.70 11.67
CA THR A 20 -8.10 14.92 11.19
C THR A 20 -7.02 14.62 10.17
N LEU A 21 -6.58 13.36 10.05
CA LEU A 21 -5.54 12.96 9.12
C LEU A 21 -5.96 13.18 7.66
N THR A 22 -5.19 13.99 6.94
CA THR A 22 -5.39 14.22 5.50
C THR A 22 -4.66 13.20 4.66
N CYS A 23 -5.16 12.97 3.46
CA CYS A 23 -4.55 12.13 2.45
C CYS A 23 -3.09 12.54 2.19
N GLN A 24 -2.19 11.56 2.14
CA GLN A 24 -0.75 11.77 1.96
C GLN A 24 -0.29 11.54 0.52
N SER A 25 -1.24 11.55 -0.43
CA SER A 25 -0.91 11.47 -1.86
C SER A 25 -0.03 12.65 -2.28
N ASP A 26 1.04 12.38 -3.01
CA ASP A 26 1.98 13.38 -3.59
C ASP A 26 1.30 14.46 -4.44
N ALA A 27 0.08 14.20 -4.94
CA ALA A 27 -0.73 15.20 -5.66
C ALA A 27 -1.32 16.32 -4.76
N GLY A 28 -0.97 16.40 -3.47
CA GLY A 28 -1.42 17.45 -2.56
C GLY A 28 -2.91 17.35 -2.18
N CYS A 29 -3.45 16.12 -2.12
CA CYS A 29 -4.86 15.90 -1.79
C CYS A 29 -5.13 16.21 -0.30
N THR A 30 -6.12 17.06 -0.03
CA THR A 30 -6.50 17.43 1.35
C THR A 30 -7.72 16.68 1.89
N ASN A 31 -8.27 15.73 1.12
CA ASN A 31 -9.39 14.90 1.58
C ASN A 31 -8.96 14.08 2.80
N ARG A 32 -9.91 13.77 3.69
CA ARG A 32 -9.64 12.91 4.85
C ARG A 32 -9.13 11.54 4.42
N ALA A 33 -8.06 11.09 5.04
CA ALA A 33 -7.53 9.76 4.84
C ALA A 33 -8.42 8.71 5.51
N THR A 34 -8.52 7.55 4.87
CA THR A 34 -9.40 6.45 5.33
C THR A 34 -8.79 5.08 5.08
N HIS A 35 -7.61 5.02 4.46
CA HIS A 35 -6.96 3.78 4.10
C HIS A 35 -5.47 3.85 4.37
N VAL A 36 -4.93 2.75 4.90
CA VAL A 36 -3.50 2.42 4.84
C VAL A 36 -3.30 1.53 3.62
N VAL A 37 -2.31 1.85 2.79
CA VAL A 37 -2.04 1.17 1.53
C VAL A 37 -0.58 0.74 1.51
N HIS A 38 -0.34 -0.55 1.31
CA HIS A 38 1.01 -1.10 1.17
C HIS A 38 1.33 -1.25 -0.32
N THR A 39 2.18 -0.35 -0.82
CA THR A 39 2.62 -0.32 -2.22
C THR A 39 4.03 -0.89 -2.33
N HIS A 40 4.22 -1.95 -3.09
CA HIS A 40 5.54 -2.53 -3.33
C HIS A 40 6.49 -1.49 -3.94
N ALA A 41 7.62 -1.24 -3.28
CA ALA A 41 8.68 -0.36 -3.78
C ALA A 41 9.46 -1.05 -4.92
N LEU A 42 8.86 -1.14 -6.09
CA LEU A 42 9.42 -1.84 -7.25
C LEU A 42 10.87 -1.44 -7.53
N ASP A 43 11.73 -2.45 -7.69
CA ASP A 43 13.17 -2.35 -7.93
C ASP A 43 13.98 -1.63 -6.82
N HIS A 44 13.32 -1.30 -5.72
CA HIS A 44 13.86 -0.60 -4.57
C HIS A 44 13.37 -1.19 -3.24
N CYS A 45 12.83 -2.41 -3.24
CA CYS A 45 12.16 -3.01 -2.08
C CYS A 45 13.12 -3.44 -0.95
N ASN A 46 14.41 -3.12 -1.09
CA ASN A 46 15.48 -3.34 -0.11
C ASN A 46 16.03 -2.02 0.49
N ARG A 47 15.37 -0.89 0.22
CA ARG A 47 15.79 0.43 0.74
C ARG A 47 15.38 0.61 2.21
N PRO A 48 16.10 1.46 2.96
CA PRO A 48 15.65 1.86 4.30
C PRO A 48 14.30 2.61 4.22
N ASN A 49 13.58 2.65 5.33
CA ASN A 49 12.26 3.30 5.50
C ASN A 49 11.09 2.63 4.73
N LEU A 50 11.25 1.37 4.35
CA LEU A 50 10.15 0.53 3.89
C LEU A 50 9.63 -0.33 5.04
N ASP A 51 8.43 -0.87 4.87
CA ASP A 51 7.96 -1.93 5.75
C ASP A 51 8.83 -3.20 5.62
N PRO A 52 8.71 -4.17 6.54
CA PRO A 52 9.52 -5.40 6.48
C PRO A 52 9.33 -6.25 5.21
N PHE A 53 8.32 -5.97 4.40
CA PHE A 53 8.01 -6.67 3.14
C PHE A 53 8.44 -5.86 1.90
N GLY A 54 9.12 -4.72 2.10
CA GLY A 54 9.63 -3.88 1.03
C GLY A 54 8.56 -3.00 0.39
N ASN A 55 7.54 -2.61 1.15
CA ASN A 55 6.48 -1.71 0.69
C ASN A 55 6.67 -0.29 1.25
N VAL A 56 6.28 0.68 0.45
CA VAL A 56 5.92 2.02 0.91
C VAL A 56 4.54 1.95 1.56
N ILE A 57 4.37 2.61 2.69
CA ILE A 57 3.08 2.75 3.36
C ILE A 57 2.52 4.12 3.01
N ASP A 58 1.44 4.15 2.23
CA ASP A 58 0.70 5.36 1.89
C ASP A 58 -0.59 5.46 2.71
N ILE A 59 -0.92 6.66 3.19
CA ILE A 59 -2.19 6.93 3.89
C ILE A 59 -3.11 7.73 2.98
N LEU A 60 -4.11 7.07 2.40
CA LEU A 60 -4.90 7.62 1.29
C LEU A 60 -6.39 7.78 1.62
N CYS A 61 -7.04 8.73 0.94
CA CYS A 61 -8.50 8.76 0.81
C CYS A 61 -8.97 7.73 -0.24
N GLY A 62 -10.28 7.44 -0.27
CA GLY A 62 -10.86 6.50 -1.24
C GLY A 62 -10.57 6.86 -2.70
N ASP A 63 -10.64 8.15 -3.06
CA ASP A 63 -10.38 8.60 -4.43
C ASP A 63 -8.91 8.43 -4.84
N CYS A 64 -7.97 8.76 -3.96
CA CYS A 64 -6.55 8.56 -4.21
C CYS A 64 -6.20 7.06 -4.29
N LEU A 65 -6.80 6.21 -3.46
CA LEU A 65 -6.67 4.76 -3.58
C LEU A 65 -7.18 4.27 -4.95
N GLY A 66 -8.32 4.77 -5.42
CA GLY A 66 -8.84 4.45 -6.75
C GLY A 66 -7.85 4.82 -7.86
N ARG A 67 -7.26 6.01 -7.79
CA ARG A 67 -6.20 6.45 -8.72
C ARG A 67 -4.95 5.58 -8.66
N ALA A 68 -4.50 5.21 -7.46
CA ALA A 68 -3.35 4.33 -7.28
C ALA A 68 -3.59 2.95 -7.92
N ARG A 69 -4.78 2.35 -7.69
CA ARG A 69 -5.18 1.08 -8.33
C ARG A 69 -5.23 1.17 -9.84
N ALA A 70 -5.79 2.26 -10.38
CA ALA A 70 -5.79 2.50 -11.82
C ALA A 70 -4.36 2.63 -12.38
N ALA A 71 -3.47 3.34 -11.68
CA ALA A 71 -2.07 3.48 -12.08
C ALA A 71 -1.32 2.13 -12.06
N ALA A 72 -1.55 1.30 -11.04
CA ALA A 72 -1.00 -0.05 -10.94
C ALA A 72 -1.47 -0.92 -12.12
N LEU A 73 -2.77 -0.90 -12.45
CA LEU A 73 -3.32 -1.60 -13.60
C LEU A 73 -2.71 -1.15 -14.92
N VAL A 74 -2.58 0.16 -15.14
CA VAL A 74 -1.91 0.70 -16.34
C VAL A 74 -0.46 0.23 -16.41
N ARG A 75 0.26 0.20 -15.29
CA ARG A 75 1.66 -0.25 -15.24
C ARG A 75 1.79 -1.72 -15.60
N VAL A 76 0.98 -2.58 -14.99
CA VAL A 76 0.95 -4.02 -15.29
C VAL A 76 0.57 -4.27 -16.75
N ASN A 77 -0.46 -3.60 -17.27
CA ASN A 77 -0.86 -3.73 -18.68
C ASN A 77 0.23 -3.29 -19.66
N ARG A 78 1.04 -2.30 -19.31
CA ARG A 78 2.21 -1.91 -20.12
C ARG A 78 3.28 -2.99 -20.09
N LEU A 79 3.53 -3.57 -18.93
CA LEU A 79 4.53 -4.63 -18.73
C LEU A 79 4.11 -5.95 -19.37
N GLY A 80 2.83 -6.33 -19.32
CA GLY A 80 2.30 -7.58 -19.91
C GLY A 80 2.38 -7.64 -21.44
N ARG A 81 2.71 -6.52 -22.10
CA ARG A 81 3.11 -6.50 -23.52
C ARG A 81 4.52 -7.07 -23.76
N SER A 82 5.25 -7.34 -22.69
CA SER A 82 6.59 -7.92 -22.65
C SER A 82 6.54 -9.15 -21.74
N SER A 83 7.00 -10.30 -22.21
CA SER A 83 6.93 -11.55 -21.43
C SER A 83 7.78 -11.46 -20.16
N GLY A 84 7.16 -11.71 -19.00
CA GLY A 84 7.85 -11.99 -17.74
C GLY A 84 8.42 -10.77 -17.00
N ALA A 85 7.59 -9.77 -16.70
CA ALA A 85 8.02 -8.67 -15.82
C ALA A 85 8.07 -9.11 -14.35
N TYR A 86 9.13 -8.70 -13.66
CA TYR A 86 9.37 -8.97 -12.24
C TYR A 86 10.12 -7.80 -11.60
N CYS A 87 10.07 -7.70 -10.27
CA CYS A 87 10.89 -6.78 -9.50
C CYS A 87 12.35 -7.22 -9.51
N LEU A 88 13.25 -6.35 -9.96
CA LEU A 88 14.68 -6.63 -10.08
C LEU A 88 15.39 -6.80 -8.73
N THR A 89 14.74 -6.41 -7.63
CA THR A 89 15.30 -6.56 -6.28
C THR A 89 14.91 -7.88 -5.63
N CYS A 90 13.62 -8.25 -5.64
CA CYS A 90 13.12 -9.45 -4.94
C CYS A 90 12.69 -10.59 -5.86
N GLY A 91 12.65 -10.38 -7.17
CA GLY A 91 12.19 -11.36 -8.16
C GLY A 91 10.68 -11.59 -8.18
N ALA A 92 9.90 -10.88 -7.36
CA ALA A 92 8.44 -11.03 -7.33
C ALA A 92 7.84 -10.67 -8.71
N PRO A 93 6.81 -11.41 -9.16
CA PRO A 93 6.17 -11.16 -10.45
C PRO A 93 5.50 -9.77 -10.49
N LEU A 94 5.32 -9.22 -11.69
CA LEU A 94 4.54 -8.01 -11.97
C LEU A 94 3.48 -8.30 -13.04
N SER A 95 2.59 -9.22 -12.69
CA SER A 95 1.57 -9.77 -13.57
C SER A 95 0.16 -9.27 -13.26
N ASP A 96 -0.08 -8.82 -12.03
CA ASP A 96 -1.37 -8.35 -11.54
C ASP A 96 -1.22 -7.04 -10.74
N PRO A 97 -2.21 -6.14 -10.69
CA PRO A 97 -2.12 -4.91 -9.88
C PRO A 97 -1.84 -5.17 -8.39
N GLY A 98 -2.26 -6.32 -7.86
CA GLY A 98 -1.96 -6.80 -6.51
C GLY A 98 -0.47 -7.08 -6.25
N ASP A 99 0.32 -7.31 -7.30
CA ASP A 99 1.78 -7.40 -7.19
C ASP A 99 2.42 -6.03 -6.86
N ILE A 100 1.68 -4.94 -7.14
CA ILE A 100 2.07 -3.55 -6.87
C ILE A 100 1.38 -3.02 -5.61
N ILE A 101 0.06 -3.15 -5.49
CA ILE A 101 -0.71 -2.75 -4.29
C ILE A 101 -1.04 -4.02 -3.52
N ARG A 102 -0.21 -4.35 -2.53
CA ARG A 102 -0.21 -5.67 -1.88
C ARG A 102 -1.18 -5.79 -0.71
N ASP A 103 -1.44 -4.69 0.00
CA ASP A 103 -2.45 -4.65 1.05
C ASP A 103 -3.15 -3.30 1.09
N VAL A 104 -4.43 -3.33 1.49
CA VAL A 104 -5.24 -2.14 1.72
C VAL A 104 -6.10 -2.38 2.95
N ARG A 105 -5.91 -1.56 3.97
CA ARG A 105 -6.74 -1.56 5.17
C ARG A 105 -7.54 -0.28 5.22
N ARG A 106 -8.84 -0.40 5.49
CA ARG A 106 -9.66 0.76 5.82
C ARG A 106 -9.44 1.07 7.29
N CYS A 107 -9.26 2.35 7.62
CA CYS A 107 -9.06 2.83 8.99
C CYS A 107 -9.97 4.05 9.22
N GLY A 108 -10.34 4.30 10.48
CA GLY A 108 -11.18 5.44 10.85
C GLY A 108 -12.70 5.22 10.74
N PHE A 109 -13.15 3.99 10.49
CA PHE A 109 -14.55 3.58 10.62
C PHE A 109 -14.64 2.39 11.58
N ASN A 110 -14.69 2.65 12.90
CA ASN A 110 -14.95 1.64 13.93
C ASN A 110 -14.10 0.35 13.88
N ASP A 111 -12.77 0.45 13.81
CA ASP A 111 -11.90 -0.67 14.24
C ASP A 111 -11.72 -0.64 15.77
N GLN A 112 -12.83 -0.53 16.52
CA GLN A 112 -12.83 -1.08 17.87
C GLN A 112 -13.01 -2.59 17.70
N PRO A 113 -12.08 -3.44 18.15
CA PRO A 113 -12.41 -4.84 18.34
C PRO A 113 -13.58 -4.87 19.33
N GLY A 114 -14.75 -5.28 18.84
CA GLY A 114 -15.85 -5.64 19.72
C GLY A 114 -15.36 -6.75 20.64
N VAL A 115 -15.48 -6.50 21.94
CA VAL A 115 -15.55 -7.45 23.08
C VAL A 115 -15.31 -8.92 22.77
#